data_AF-A0A7W8M7Z8-F1
#
_entry.id   AF-A0A7W8M7Z8-F1
#
_cell.length_a   1.000
_cell.length_b   1.000
_cell.length_c   1.000
_cell.angle_alpha   90.00
_cell.angle_beta   90.00
_cell.angle_gamma   90.00
#
_symmetry.space_group_name_H-M   'P 1'
#
loop_
_entity.id
_entity.type
_entity.pdbx_description
1 polymer ?
#
loop_
_entity_poly.entity_id
_entity_poly.type
_entity_poly.pdbx_seq_one_letter_code
_entity_poly.pdbx_strand_id
1 'polypeptide(L)' 'MKLVEVRPGFFLNLEHVVSVRVLTQEEGEVYAVLQLSNGDSQDLTRSEFIAITGEEPRLPMRLPHLTGKTTKSVKK' A
#
# COMPACT_ATOMS: atom_id res chain seq x y z
N MET A 1 -3.33 -16.58 -18.63
CA MET A 1 -3.22 -15.12 -18.81
C MET A 1 -4.43 -14.44 -18.19
N LYS A 2 -4.32 -14.02 -16.93
CA LYS A 2 -5.32 -13.19 -16.26
C LYS A 2 -4.85 -11.74 -16.35
N LEU A 3 -5.44 -11.00 -17.28
CA LEU A 3 -5.24 -9.56 -17.40
C LEU A 3 -6.23 -8.87 -16.47
N VAL A 4 -5.74 -7.96 -15.64
CA VAL A 4 -6.57 -7.10 -14.80
C VAL A 4 -6.55 -5.71 -15.40
N GLU A 5 -7.72 -5.15 -15.69
CA GLU A 5 -7.83 -3.76 -16.09
C GLU A 5 -7.64 -2.88 -14.84
N VAL A 6 -6.53 -2.15 -14.80
CA VAL A 6 -6.16 -1.33 -13.64
C VAL A 6 -6.68 0.11 -13.80
N ARG A 7 -6.66 0.61 -15.04
CA ARG A 7 -7.29 1.87 -15.48
C ARG A 7 -7.83 1.69 -16.91
N PRO A 8 -8.78 2.52 -17.37
CA PRO A 8 -9.38 2.36 -18.69
C PRO A 8 -8.32 2.27 -19.80
N GLY A 9 -8.31 1.15 -20.52
CA GLY A 9 -7.37 0.90 -21.62
C GLY A 9 -5.96 0.46 -21.18
N PHE A 10 -5.72 0.23 -19.89
CA PHE A 10 -4.47 -0.30 -19.37
C PHE A 10 -4.72 -1.63 -18.64
N PHE A 11 -4.19 -2.70 -19.24
CA PHE A 11 -4.34 -4.05 -18.76
C PHE A 11 -3.00 -4.55 -18.23
N LEU A 12 -3.00 -4.99 -16.97
CA LEU A 12 -1.83 -5.53 -16.32
C LEU A 12 -1.88 -7.05 -16.32
N ASN A 13 -0.79 -7.68 -16.77
CA ASN A 13 -0.60 -9.12 -16.59
C ASN A 13 0.01 -9.38 -15.21
N LEU A 14 -0.78 -9.90 -14.27
CA LEU A 14 -0.32 -10.21 -12.91
C LEU A 14 0.81 -11.25 -12.88
N GLU A 15 0.90 -12.11 -13.90
CA GLU A 15 1.98 -13.10 -14.00
C GLU A 15 3.36 -12.45 -14.26
N HIS A 16 3.39 -11.19 -14.70
CA HIS A 16 4.61 -10.43 -14.95
C HIS A 16 4.96 -9.49 -13.79
N VAL A 17 4.13 -9.43 -12.74
CA VAL A 17 4.40 -8.60 -11.57
C VAL A 17 5.42 -9.31 -10.68
N VAL A 18 6.57 -8.67 -10.49
CA VAL A 18 7.67 -9.19 -9.66
C VAL A 18 7.59 -8.64 -8.24
N SER A 19 7.20 -7.37 -8.08
CA SER A 19 7.09 -6.74 -6.77
C SER A 19 6.05 -5.63 -6.77
N VAL A 20 5.41 -5.44 -5.61
CA VAL A 20 4.57 -4.27 -5.32
C VAL A 20 5.08 -3.67 -4.02
N ARG A 21 5.44 -2.39 -4.03
CA ARG A 21 5.90 -1.66 -2.84
C ARG A 21 4.97 -0.49 -2.55
N VAL A 22 4.31 -0.54 -1.41
CA VAL A 22 3.49 0.57 -0.90
C VAL A 22 4.42 1.67 -0.41
N LEU A 23 4.18 2.91 -0.85
CA LEU A 23 4.90 4.08 -0.39
C LEU A 23 4.20 4.66 0.84
N THR A 24 4.96 4.97 1.89
CA THR A 24 4.44 5.49 3.16
C THR A 24 4.16 7.00 3.14
N GLN A 25 3.94 7.62 1.98
CA GLN A 25 3.78 9.07 1.87
C GLN A 25 2.32 9.49 2.03
N GLU A 26 2.08 10.39 3.00
CA GLU A 26 0.78 11.04 3.25
C GLU A 26 0.46 12.17 2.24
N GLU A 27 1.39 12.52 1.34
CA GLU A 27 1.25 13.62 0.37
C GLU A 27 1.82 13.22 -1.00
N GLY A 28 1.00 12.61 -1.85
CA GLY A 28 1.34 12.30 -3.24
C GLY A 28 0.22 11.58 -3.99
N GLU A 29 0.18 11.73 -5.32
CA GLU A 29 -0.75 10.96 -6.18
C GLU A 29 -0.36 9.47 -6.28
N VAL A 30 0.89 9.14 -5.96
CA VAL A 30 1.44 7.78 -6.04
C VAL A 30 1.32 7.09 -4.69
N TYR A 31 0.59 5.99 -4.65
CA TYR A 31 0.37 5.16 -3.47
C TYR A 31 1.32 3.97 -3.39
N ALA A 32 1.60 3.33 -4.52
CA ALA A 32 2.48 2.17 -4.59
C ALA A 32 3.26 2.15 -5.91
N VAL A 33 4.40 1.47 -5.92
CA VAL A 33 5.19 1.22 -7.13
C VAL A 33 5.12 -0.27 -7.45
N LEU A 34 4.69 -0.54 -8.68
CA LEU A 34 4.68 -1.86 -9.29
C LEU A 34 5.99 -2.08 -10.03
N GLN A 35 6.62 -3.24 -9.86
CA GLN A 35 7.77 -3.64 -10.66
C GLN A 35 7.45 -4.87 -11.48
N LEU A 36 7.66 -4.75 -12.79
CA LEU A 36 7.40 -5.78 -13.77
C LEU A 36 8.67 -6.59 -14.08
N SER A 37 8.47 -7.80 -14.62
CA SER A 37 9.54 -8.73 -14.97
C SER A 37 10.41 -8.26 -16.13
N ASN A 38 9.91 -7.32 -16.94
CA ASN A 38 10.66 -6.66 -18.01
C ASN A 38 11.57 -5.52 -17.51
N GLY A 39 11.57 -5.25 -16.19
CA GLY A 39 12.34 -4.17 -15.58
C GLY A 39 11.59 -2.83 -15.51
N ASP A 40 10.39 -2.74 -16.10
CA ASP A 40 9.57 -1.54 -16.00
C ASP A 40 9.03 -1.37 -14.58
N SER A 41 8.88 -0.10 -14.19
CA SER A 41 8.29 0.30 -12.92
C SER A 41 7.10 1.21 -13.20
N GLN A 42 6.01 1.01 -12.47
CA GLN A 42 4.80 1.79 -12.67
C GLN A 42 4.22 2.28 -11.37
N ASP A 43 3.93 3.57 -11.35
CA ASP A 43 3.27 4.23 -10.24
C ASP A 43 1.77 3.89 -10.24
N LEU A 44 1.32 3.42 -9.09
CA LEU A 44 -0.06 3.04 -8.82
C LEU A 44 -0.64 4.02 -7.82
N THR A 45 -1.84 4.50 -8.13
CA THR A 45 -2.71 5.18 -7.18
C THR A 45 -3.31 4.16 -6.20
N ARG A 46 -3.95 4.67 -5.14
CA ARG A 46 -4.61 3.82 -4.13
C ARG A 46 -5.68 2.91 -4.75
N SER A 47 -6.50 3.44 -5.66
CA SER A 47 -7.56 2.69 -6.33
C SER A 47 -6.99 1.59 -7.23
N GLU A 48 -5.90 1.87 -7.92
CA GLU A 48 -5.22 0.91 -8.79
C GLU A 48 -4.55 -0.22 -8.01
N PHE A 49 -3.93 0.11 -6.87
CA PHE A 49 -3.39 -0.89 -5.96
C PHE A 49 -4.48 -1.85 -5.46
N ILE A 50 -5.66 -1.33 -5.11
CA ILE A 50 -6.82 -2.17 -4.70
C ILE A 50 -7.29 -3.04 -5.86
N ALA A 51 -7.35 -2.50 -7.08
CA ALA A 51 -7.75 -3.27 -8.26
C ALA A 51 -6.80 -4.46 -8.53
N ILE A 52 -5.51 -4.29 -8.26
CA ILE A 52 -4.48 -5.31 -8.46
C ILE A 52 -4.48 -6.35 -7.33
N THR A 53 -4.47 -5.90 -6.08
CA THR A 53 -4.28 -6.76 -4.90
C THR A 53 -5.59 -7.35 -4.38
N GLY A 54 -6.73 -6.71 -4.69
CA GLY A 54 -8.03 -7.03 -4.11
C GLY A 54 -8.11 -6.72 -2.61
N GLU A 55 -7.06 -6.16 -2.01
CA GLU A 55 -6.97 -5.91 -0.58
C GLU A 55 -7.08 -4.41 -0.33
N GLU A 56 -7.94 -4.05 0.63
CA GLU A 56 -8.07 -2.66 1.02
C GLU A 56 -6.79 -2.25 1.77
N PRO A 57 -6.07 -1.21 1.32
CA PRO A 57 -4.84 -0.78 1.93
C PRO A 57 -5.12 -0.37 3.37
N ARG A 58 -4.70 -1.24 4.30
CA ARG A 58 -4.72 -0.90 5.72
C ARG A 58 -3.71 0.22 5.88
N LEU A 59 -4.21 1.40 6.20
CA LEU A 59 -3.35 2.50 6.65
C LEU A 59 -2.38 1.94 7.70
N PRO A 60 -1.12 2.40 7.73
CA PRO A 60 -0.26 2.08 8.86
C PRO A 60 -1.03 2.53 10.09
N MET A 61 -1.63 1.56 10.78
CA MET A 61 -2.34 1.79 12.01
C MET A 61 -1.23 2.30 12.90
N ARG A 62 -1.20 3.61 13.16
CA ARG A 62 -0.42 4.14 14.27
C ARG A 62 -0.90 3.28 15.43
N LEU A 63 -0.08 2.30 15.82
CA LEU A 63 -0.22 1.66 17.10
C LEU A 63 -0.41 2.85 18.04
N PRO A 64 -1.53 2.95 18.77
CA PRO A 64 -1.54 3.88 19.87
C PRO A 64 -0.35 3.41 20.71
N HIS A 65 0.76 4.14 20.63
CA HIS A 65 1.67 4.26 21.75
C HIS A 65 0.71 4.59 22.88
N LEU A 66 0.38 3.59 23.68
CA LEU A 66 -0.33 3.77 24.93
C LEU A 66 0.56 4.72 25.70
N THR A 67 0.28 6.00 25.55
CA THR A 67 0.63 7.05 26.47
C THR A 67 -0.11 6.72 27.75
N GLY A 68 0.43 5.78 28.51
CA GLY A 68 0.13 5.59 29.92
C GLY A 68 0.72 6.76 30.70
N LYS A 69 0.22 7.98 30.45
CA LYS A 69 0.50 9.13 31.29
C LYS A 69 -0.44 9.08 32.49
N THR A 70 0.20 8.91 33.66
CA THR A 70 -0.15 9.55 34.94
C THR A 70 -1.31 8.94 35.74
N THR A 71 -1.02 8.37 36.92
CA THR A 71 -1.25 9.04 38.23
C THR A 71 -1.20 8.08 39.44
N LYS A 72 -0.53 8.56 40.50
CA LYS A 72 -0.75 8.34 41.94
C LYS A 72 -0.22 7.08 42.66
N SER A 73 0.61 7.42 43.67
CA SER A 73 0.49 7.02 45.08
C SER A 73 1.31 5.84 45.63
N VAL A 74 2.20 6.24 46.56
CA VAL A 74 2.35 5.70 47.93
C VAL A 74 3.12 4.37 48.11
N LYS A 75 4.38 4.55 48.55
CA LYS A 75 4.99 4.06 49.80
C LYS A 75 4.65 2.65 50.28
N LYS A 76 5.69 1.82 50.43
CA LYS A 76 6.04 1.21 51.72
C LYS A 76 7.54 0.95 51.82
#